data_AF-D1PRK2-F1
#
_entry.id   AF-D1PRK2-F1
#
_cell.length_a   1.000
_cell.length_b   1.000
_cell.length_c   1.000
_cell.angle_alpha   90.00
_cell.angle_beta   90.00
_cell.angle_gamma   90.00
#
_symmetry.space_group_name_H-M   'P 1'
#
loop_
_entity.id
_entity.type
_entity.pdbx_description
1 polymer ?
#
loop_
_entity_poly.entity_id
_entity_poly.type
_entity_poly.pdbx_seq_one_letter_code
_entity_poly.pdbx_strand_id
1 'polypeptide(L)'
;MLQTLERTTTFDARMLLPADREALLTLCGEGGLPQLPRDALNTALASGRILGDFAGSDTLQAAAALLPLYDDETLPASLRAAGYGADGQGAVLTEPLTAEHYTQLRQFLRTALRLATARYASYHVWAVQPLDADALPRCEDLCAQYLSAGLTLRAVRPMAGANMMVFSARGLPHWREPYRHLHLNDPALPRMLERGYAVGDFGWGPGGMELVLRSSS
;
A
#
# COMPACT_ATOMS: atom_id res chain seq x y z
N MET A 1 29.79 31.78 0.07
CA MET A 1 28.84 31.58 -1.05
C MET A 1 28.29 30.18 -0.92
N LEU A 2 27.16 30.02 -0.22
CA LEU A 2 26.48 28.74 -0.05
C LEU A 2 25.55 28.57 -1.26
N GLN A 3 25.92 27.71 -2.22
CA GLN A 3 25.00 27.29 -3.27
C GLN A 3 23.93 26.41 -2.62
N THR A 4 22.71 26.95 -2.52
CA THR A 4 21.52 26.16 -2.24
C THR A 4 21.31 25.23 -3.44
N LEU A 5 21.66 23.95 -3.29
CA LEU A 5 21.24 22.91 -4.22
C LEU A 5 19.71 22.85 -4.18
N GLU A 6 19.04 23.43 -5.18
CA GLU A 6 17.66 23.07 -5.46
C GLU A 6 17.64 21.59 -5.84
N ARG A 7 17.31 20.72 -4.87
CA ARG A 7 16.93 19.34 -5.17
C ARG A 7 15.59 19.42 -5.88
N THR A 8 15.63 19.57 -7.21
CA THR A 8 14.46 19.30 -8.04
C THR A 8 14.15 17.83 -7.86
N THR A 9 13.25 17.51 -6.93
CA THR A 9 12.78 16.14 -6.76
C THR A 9 11.88 15.83 -7.94
N THR A 10 12.45 15.27 -8.99
CA THR A 10 11.71 14.81 -10.15
C THR A 10 10.87 13.60 -9.77
N PHE A 11 9.60 13.65 -10.13
CA PHE A 11 8.62 12.56 -9.93
C PHE A 11 8.09 12.20 -11.31
N ASP A 12 8.24 10.94 -11.70
CA ASP A 12 7.88 10.44 -13.04
C ASP A 12 7.16 9.08 -12.90
N ALA A 13 5.97 9.13 -12.31
CA ALA A 13 5.15 7.96 -12.12
C ALA A 13 4.27 7.66 -13.35
N ARG A 14 4.42 6.46 -13.92
CA ARG A 14 3.67 5.98 -15.08
C ARG A 14 3.34 4.50 -14.99
N MET A 15 2.29 4.07 -15.69
CA MET A 15 2.03 2.64 -15.85
C MET A 15 3.17 2.02 -16.67
N LEU A 16 3.75 0.94 -16.15
CA LEU A 16 4.80 0.18 -16.81
C LEU A 16 4.22 -0.65 -17.94
N LEU A 17 4.99 -0.75 -19.02
CA LEU A 17 4.67 -1.47 -20.24
C LEU A 17 5.58 -2.70 -20.38
N PRO A 18 5.30 -3.62 -21.31
CA PRO A 18 6.19 -4.76 -21.56
C PRO A 18 7.66 -4.37 -21.83
N ALA A 19 7.90 -3.17 -22.40
CA ALA A 19 9.24 -2.64 -22.62
C ALA A 19 9.99 -2.30 -21.32
N ASP A 20 9.28 -2.01 -20.22
CA ASP A 20 9.87 -1.66 -18.92
C ASP A 20 10.22 -2.91 -18.08
N ARG A 21 10.02 -4.12 -18.62
CA ARG A 21 10.20 -5.39 -17.91
C ARG A 21 11.60 -5.55 -17.31
N GLU A 22 12.63 -5.18 -18.05
CA GLU A 22 14.01 -5.31 -17.60
C GLU A 22 14.27 -4.42 -16.38
N ALA A 23 13.89 -3.13 -16.47
CA ALA A 23 14.01 -2.19 -15.36
C ALA A 23 13.23 -2.67 -14.12
N LEU A 24 12.03 -3.24 -14.31
CA LEU A 24 11.26 -3.83 -13.21
C LEU A 24 11.95 -5.05 -12.59
N LEU A 25 12.55 -5.93 -13.40
CA LEU A 25 13.29 -7.08 -12.87
C LEU A 25 14.55 -6.65 -12.12
N THR A 26 15.24 -5.61 -12.58
CA THR A 26 16.38 -5.02 -11.87
C THR A 26 15.97 -4.50 -10.50
N LEU A 27 14.84 -3.81 -10.39
CA LEU A 27 14.31 -3.34 -9.10
C LEU A 27 13.87 -4.52 -8.21
N CYS A 28 13.15 -5.49 -8.77
CA CYS A 28 12.63 -6.67 -8.06
C CYS A 28 13.71 -7.60 -7.49
N GLY A 29 14.87 -7.68 -8.16
CA GLY A 29 15.86 -8.71 -7.88
C GLY A 29 15.25 -10.12 -7.89
N GLU A 30 15.76 -11.00 -7.04
CA GLU A 30 15.25 -12.37 -6.93
C GLU A 30 13.90 -12.45 -6.21
N GLY A 31 13.47 -11.42 -5.48
CA GLY A 31 12.23 -11.41 -4.71
C GLY A 31 10.98 -11.37 -5.59
N GLY A 32 11.06 -10.72 -6.75
CA GLY A 32 9.89 -10.42 -7.57
C GLY A 32 9.07 -9.25 -7.02
N LEU A 33 7.99 -8.89 -7.71
CA LEU A 33 7.11 -7.82 -7.27
C LEU A 33 6.21 -8.34 -6.13
N PRO A 34 6.11 -7.64 -4.98
CA PRO A 34 5.33 -8.10 -3.84
C PRO A 34 3.87 -8.45 -4.20
N GLN A 35 3.40 -9.59 -3.70
CA GLN A 35 2.04 -10.12 -3.87
C GLN A 35 1.54 -10.27 -5.32
N LEU A 36 2.42 -10.18 -6.31
CA LEU A 36 2.15 -10.53 -7.71
C LEU A 36 2.87 -11.86 -8.03
N PRO A 37 2.15 -12.91 -8.47
CA PRO A 37 2.80 -14.15 -8.91
C PRO A 37 3.78 -13.90 -10.05
N ARG A 38 4.91 -14.63 -10.06
CA ARG A 38 5.99 -14.42 -11.03
C ARG A 38 5.55 -14.66 -12.47
N ASP A 39 4.67 -15.63 -12.68
CA ASP A 39 4.06 -15.97 -13.96
C ASP A 39 3.02 -14.95 -14.42
N ALA A 40 2.40 -14.20 -13.50
CA ALA A 40 1.47 -13.12 -13.80
C ALA A 40 2.15 -11.82 -14.29
N LEU A 41 3.47 -11.69 -14.14
CA LEU A 41 4.22 -10.46 -14.43
C LEU A 41 4.00 -9.95 -15.87
N ASN A 42 4.12 -10.83 -16.86
CA ASN A 42 4.01 -10.43 -18.27
C ASN A 42 2.58 -9.95 -18.59
N THR A 43 1.57 -10.65 -18.06
CA THR A 43 0.15 -10.27 -18.21
C THR A 43 -0.13 -8.93 -17.53
N ALA A 44 0.45 -8.69 -16.35
CA ALA A 44 0.29 -7.44 -15.61
C ALA A 44 0.91 -6.25 -16.34
N LEU A 45 2.09 -6.42 -16.96
CA LEU A 45 2.72 -5.39 -17.80
C LEU A 45 1.90 -5.13 -19.07
N ALA A 46 1.47 -6.18 -19.78
CA ALA A 46 0.66 -6.05 -20.98
C ALA A 46 -0.69 -5.34 -20.73
N SER A 47 -1.26 -5.55 -19.55
CA SER A 47 -2.55 -4.97 -19.14
C SER A 47 -2.42 -3.60 -18.47
N GLY A 48 -1.19 -3.05 -18.36
CA GLY A 48 -0.92 -1.79 -17.68
C GLY A 48 -1.42 -1.81 -16.24
N ARG A 49 -1.02 -2.81 -15.45
CA ARG A 49 -1.43 -3.00 -14.04
C ARG A 49 -0.31 -2.71 -13.05
N ILE A 50 0.88 -2.32 -13.50
CA ILE A 50 2.01 -2.01 -12.62
C ILE A 50 2.29 -0.53 -12.75
N LEU A 51 2.21 0.20 -11.64
CA LEU A 51 2.68 1.57 -11.57
C LEU A 51 4.16 1.55 -11.23
N GLY A 52 4.96 2.36 -11.93
CA GLY A 52 6.36 2.58 -11.60
C GLY A 52 6.69 4.06 -11.53
N ASP A 53 7.73 4.42 -10.79
CA ASP A 53 8.31 5.76 -10.76
C ASP A 53 9.81 5.70 -11.04
N PHE A 54 10.23 6.49 -12.02
CA PHE A 54 11.63 6.61 -12.44
C PHE A 54 12.37 7.77 -11.76
N ALA A 55 11.64 8.60 -11.01
CA ALA A 55 12.14 9.79 -10.34
C ALA A 55 12.91 10.76 -11.27
N GLY A 56 12.50 10.84 -12.55
CA GLY A 56 13.16 11.64 -13.58
C GLY A 56 14.52 11.13 -14.05
N SER A 57 14.80 9.84 -13.84
CA SER A 57 15.99 9.15 -14.36
C SER A 57 15.59 8.03 -15.32
N ASP A 58 16.55 7.30 -15.88
CA ASP A 58 16.27 6.09 -16.68
C ASP A 58 16.14 4.82 -15.82
N THR A 59 16.35 4.93 -14.50
CA THR A 59 16.32 3.79 -13.58
C THR A 59 15.02 3.79 -12.78
N LEU A 60 14.30 2.67 -12.81
CA LEU A 60 13.09 2.48 -12.02
C LEU A 60 13.40 2.50 -10.52
N GLN A 61 12.75 3.38 -9.77
CA GLN A 61 12.99 3.60 -8.34
C GLN A 61 11.90 3.04 -7.44
N ALA A 62 10.67 2.94 -7.93
CA ALA A 62 9.57 2.34 -7.20
C ALA A 62 8.61 1.61 -8.13
N ALA A 63 7.96 0.55 -7.63
CA ALA A 63 6.92 -0.16 -8.36
C ALA A 63 5.87 -0.75 -7.41
N ALA A 64 4.62 -0.80 -7.85
CA ALA A 64 3.55 -1.53 -7.17
C ALA A 64 2.53 -2.04 -8.19
N ALA A 65 1.97 -3.21 -7.94
CA ALA A 65 0.87 -3.72 -8.75
C ALA A 65 -0.46 -3.16 -8.26
N LEU A 66 -1.32 -2.84 -9.22
CA LEU A 66 -2.68 -2.42 -9.03
C LEU A 66 -3.61 -3.47 -9.64
N LEU A 67 -4.08 -4.37 -8.80
CA LEU A 67 -4.85 -5.54 -9.19
C LEU A 67 -6.34 -5.25 -9.05
N PRO A 68 -7.15 -5.42 -10.11
CA PRO A 68 -8.61 -5.38 -9.99
C PRO A 68 -9.12 -6.42 -8.99
N LEU A 69 -10.14 -6.07 -8.20
CA LEU A 69 -10.71 -7.00 -7.22
C LEU A 69 -11.43 -8.19 -7.87
N TYR A 70 -11.92 -8.04 -9.10
CA TYR A 70 -12.55 -9.12 -9.86
C TYR A 70 -11.56 -10.14 -10.43
N ASP A 71 -10.25 -9.91 -10.33
CA ASP A 71 -9.26 -10.91 -10.74
C ASP A 71 -9.32 -12.14 -9.82
N ASP A 72 -8.96 -13.31 -10.37
CA ASP A 72 -8.90 -14.58 -9.64
C ASP A 72 -7.55 -14.85 -8.96
N GLU A 73 -6.65 -13.86 -9.02
CA GLU A 73 -5.39 -13.90 -8.28
C GLU A 73 -5.62 -14.04 -6.77
N THR A 74 -4.69 -14.70 -6.09
CA THR A 74 -4.83 -15.10 -4.67
C THR A 74 -5.22 -13.92 -3.78
N LEU A 75 -4.59 -12.76 -3.96
CA LEU A 75 -4.83 -11.59 -3.12
C LEU A 75 -6.21 -10.95 -3.36
N PRO A 76 -6.59 -10.54 -4.60
CA PRO A 76 -7.96 -10.13 -4.92
C PRO A 76 -9.04 -11.10 -4.43
N ALA A 77 -8.87 -12.40 -4.70
CA ALA A 77 -9.82 -13.43 -4.28
C ALA A 77 -9.95 -13.50 -2.75
N SER A 78 -8.82 -13.43 -2.02
CA SER A 78 -8.82 -13.44 -0.55
C SER A 78 -9.50 -12.20 0.04
N LEU A 79 -9.29 -11.02 -0.55
CA LEU A 79 -9.96 -9.79 -0.13
C LEU A 79 -11.48 -9.86 -0.36
N ARG A 80 -11.91 -10.36 -1.52
CA ARG A 80 -13.34 -10.60 -1.80
C ARG A 80 -13.96 -11.55 -0.79
N ALA A 81 -13.31 -12.68 -0.52
CA ALA A 81 -13.78 -13.66 0.46
C ALA A 81 -13.89 -13.08 1.88
N ALA A 82 -13.05 -12.08 2.21
CA ALA A 82 -13.06 -11.36 3.47
C ALA A 82 -14.07 -10.18 3.51
N GLY A 83 -14.86 -9.98 2.46
CA GLY A 83 -15.90 -8.97 2.36
C GLY A 83 -15.43 -7.59 1.86
N TYR A 84 -14.24 -7.50 1.28
CA TYR A 84 -13.73 -6.25 0.70
C TYR A 84 -14.10 -6.10 -0.78
N GLY A 85 -14.69 -4.95 -1.13
CA GLY A 85 -15.18 -4.65 -2.47
C GLY A 85 -16.54 -5.30 -2.74
N ALA A 86 -17.59 -4.49 -2.79
CA ALA A 86 -18.92 -4.97 -3.15
C ALA A 86 -18.89 -5.49 -4.59
N ASP A 87 -19.35 -6.72 -4.80
CA ASP A 87 -19.47 -7.38 -6.11
C ASP A 87 -18.18 -7.40 -6.94
N GLY A 88 -17.01 -7.47 -6.29
CA GLY A 88 -15.71 -7.46 -6.96
C GLY A 88 -15.32 -6.11 -7.57
N GLN A 89 -16.04 -5.04 -7.26
CA GLN A 89 -15.69 -3.69 -7.69
C GLN A 89 -14.51 -3.12 -6.91
N GLY A 90 -13.61 -2.45 -7.64
CA GLY A 90 -12.46 -1.75 -7.08
C GLY A 90 -11.13 -2.43 -7.40
N ALA A 91 -10.10 -2.06 -6.65
CA ALA A 91 -8.75 -2.57 -6.85
C ALA A 91 -7.97 -2.62 -5.55
N VAL A 92 -6.94 -3.47 -5.54
CA VAL A 92 -5.94 -3.57 -4.48
C VAL A 92 -4.58 -3.14 -5.01
N LEU A 93 -3.96 -2.22 -4.27
CA LEU A 93 -2.55 -1.86 -4.40
C LEU A 93 -1.72 -2.84 -3.56
N THR A 94 -0.78 -3.53 -4.19
CA THR A 94 0.19 -4.38 -3.48
C THR A 94 1.17 -3.54 -2.67
N GLU A 95 1.97 -4.18 -1.84
CA GLU A 95 3.09 -3.52 -1.17
C GLU A 95 4.02 -2.90 -2.23
N PRO A 96 4.37 -1.60 -2.12
CA PRO A 96 5.30 -0.97 -3.02
C PRO A 96 6.71 -1.49 -2.77
N LEU A 97 7.40 -1.82 -3.85
CA LEU A 97 8.83 -2.06 -3.85
C LEU A 97 9.55 -0.75 -4.15
N THR A 98 10.60 -0.43 -3.39
CA THR A 98 11.35 0.82 -3.55
C THR A 98 12.86 0.56 -3.54
N ALA A 99 13.59 1.31 -4.35
CA ALA A 99 15.04 1.40 -4.25
C ALA A 99 15.45 2.04 -2.91
N GLU A 100 16.66 1.73 -2.44
CA GLU A 100 17.17 2.10 -1.11
C GLU A 100 17.08 3.60 -0.79
N HIS A 101 17.24 4.46 -1.81
CA HIS A 101 17.27 5.92 -1.63
C HIS A 101 16.01 6.61 -2.17
N TYR A 102 14.95 5.86 -2.42
CA TYR A 102 13.70 6.43 -2.88
C TYR A 102 12.99 7.20 -1.77
N THR A 103 12.73 8.48 -2.01
CA THR A 103 12.19 9.40 -0.98
C THR A 103 10.75 9.85 -1.24
N GLN A 104 10.19 9.49 -2.40
CA GLN A 104 8.91 10.00 -2.88
C GLN A 104 7.73 9.04 -2.65
N LEU A 105 7.89 8.08 -1.74
CA LEU A 105 6.91 7.01 -1.50
C LEU A 105 5.50 7.54 -1.19
N ARG A 106 5.38 8.58 -0.36
CA ARG A 106 4.07 9.21 -0.10
C ARG A 106 3.41 9.73 -1.38
N GLN A 107 4.17 10.40 -2.24
CA GLN A 107 3.67 10.95 -3.50
C GLN A 107 3.33 9.84 -4.50
N PHE A 108 4.12 8.77 -4.55
CA PHE A 108 3.85 7.56 -5.32
C PHE A 108 2.53 6.92 -4.91
N LEU A 109 2.33 6.68 -3.61
CA LEU A 109 1.11 6.11 -3.06
C LEU A 109 -0.11 6.97 -3.41
N ARG A 110 -0.05 8.29 -3.19
CA ARG A 110 -1.13 9.22 -3.58
C ARG A 110 -1.45 9.18 -5.07
N THR A 111 -0.45 8.95 -5.91
CA THR A 111 -0.62 8.82 -7.36
C THR A 111 -1.26 7.48 -7.72
N ALA A 112 -0.80 6.38 -7.12
CA ALA A 112 -1.39 5.05 -7.27
C ALA A 112 -2.88 5.04 -6.91
N LEU A 113 -3.24 5.63 -5.78
CA LEU A 113 -4.64 5.72 -5.34
C LEU A 113 -5.50 6.52 -6.32
N ARG A 114 -5.00 7.67 -6.79
CA ARG A 114 -5.72 8.51 -7.76
C ARG A 114 -5.97 7.76 -9.07
N LEU A 115 -4.94 7.08 -9.57
CA LEU A 115 -5.03 6.25 -10.78
C LEU A 115 -6.02 5.09 -10.58
N ALA A 116 -5.98 4.43 -9.43
CA ALA A 116 -6.91 3.36 -9.09
C ALA A 116 -8.36 3.85 -9.05
N THR A 117 -8.63 4.96 -8.37
CA THR A 117 -9.97 5.55 -8.32
C THR A 117 -10.47 5.92 -9.71
N ALA A 118 -9.63 6.54 -10.54
CA ALA A 118 -9.99 6.91 -11.91
C ALA A 118 -10.24 5.69 -12.80
N ARG A 119 -9.39 4.66 -12.71
CA ARG A 119 -9.42 3.49 -13.59
C ARG A 119 -10.57 2.53 -13.27
N TYR A 120 -10.87 2.33 -11.99
CA TYR A 120 -11.87 1.34 -11.56
C TYR A 120 -13.23 1.95 -11.22
N ALA A 121 -13.39 3.27 -11.42
CA ALA A 121 -14.63 4.02 -11.23
C ALA A 121 -15.36 3.67 -9.92
N SER A 122 -14.59 3.33 -8.87
CA SER A 122 -15.09 2.76 -7.63
C SER A 122 -14.40 3.41 -6.44
N TYR A 123 -15.19 3.57 -5.37
CA TYR A 123 -14.71 4.06 -4.07
C TYR A 123 -13.97 2.97 -3.27
N HIS A 124 -13.87 1.74 -3.79
CA HIS A 124 -13.24 0.59 -3.15
C HIS A 124 -11.80 0.39 -3.61
N VAL A 125 -10.94 1.36 -3.32
CA VAL A 125 -9.49 1.19 -3.47
C VAL A 125 -8.88 0.79 -2.13
N TRP A 126 -8.17 -0.33 -2.15
CA TRP A 126 -7.49 -0.89 -0.99
C TRP A 126 -5.98 -0.89 -1.21
N ALA A 127 -5.22 -0.83 -0.13
CA ALA A 127 -3.80 -1.20 -0.15
C ALA A 127 -3.55 -2.29 0.88
N VAL A 128 -2.57 -3.14 0.63
CA VAL A 128 -2.20 -4.20 1.56
C VAL A 128 -0.69 -4.26 1.75
N GLN A 129 -0.29 -4.69 2.94
CA GLN A 129 1.09 -5.09 3.23
C GLN A 129 1.06 -6.24 4.24
N PRO A 130 1.97 -7.22 4.14
CA PRO A 130 2.20 -8.21 5.19
C PRO A 130 2.62 -7.53 6.50
N LEU A 131 2.13 -8.06 7.62
CA LEU A 131 2.63 -7.76 8.95
C LEU A 131 3.59 -8.89 9.35
N ASP A 132 4.88 -8.59 9.25
CA ASP A 132 5.96 -9.47 9.67
C ASP A 132 6.50 -9.01 11.03
N ALA A 133 6.42 -9.89 12.02
CA ALA A 133 6.90 -9.58 13.37
C ALA A 133 8.43 -9.47 13.43
N ASP A 134 9.15 -10.19 12.57
CA ASP A 134 10.60 -10.18 12.52
C ASP A 134 11.14 -8.94 11.76
N ALA A 135 10.29 -8.29 10.96
CA ALA A 135 10.59 -7.07 10.23
C ALA A 135 9.71 -5.88 10.64
N LEU A 136 9.27 -5.85 11.91
CA LEU A 136 8.31 -4.87 12.42
C LEU A 136 8.67 -3.41 12.10
N PRO A 137 9.92 -2.93 12.25
CA PRO A 137 10.25 -1.53 11.92
C PRO A 137 9.94 -1.15 10.46
N ARG A 138 10.17 -2.07 9.51
CA ARG A 138 9.81 -1.85 8.09
C ARG A 138 8.30 -1.76 7.90
N CYS A 139 7.54 -2.63 8.58
CA CYS A 139 6.08 -2.62 8.54
C CYS A 139 5.53 -1.30 9.12
N GLU A 140 6.12 -0.80 10.20
CA GLU A 140 5.77 0.48 10.83
C GLU A 140 6.05 1.66 9.90
N ASP A 141 7.24 1.71 9.29
CA ASP A 141 7.60 2.77 8.34
C ASP A 141 6.62 2.82 7.17
N LEU A 142 6.31 1.69 6.54
CA LEU A 142 5.39 1.65 5.43
C LEU A 142 3.94 1.92 5.86
N CYS A 143 3.52 1.47 7.05
CA CYS A 143 2.22 1.82 7.65
C CYS A 143 2.09 3.35 7.79
N ALA A 144 3.12 4.01 8.33
CA ALA A 144 3.17 5.46 8.46
C ALA A 144 3.07 6.17 7.10
N GLN A 145 3.68 5.62 6.05
CA GLN A 145 3.55 6.16 4.68
C GLN A 145 2.14 6.02 4.12
N TYR A 146 1.47 4.87 4.33
CA TYR A 146 0.08 4.68 3.92
C TYR A 146 -0.87 5.64 4.65
N LEU A 147 -0.76 5.77 5.98
CA LEU A 147 -1.57 6.70 6.76
C LEU A 147 -1.33 8.14 6.32
N SER A 148 -0.06 8.53 6.12
CA SER A 148 0.31 9.86 5.62
C SER A 148 -0.14 10.13 4.17
N ALA A 149 -0.34 9.08 3.37
CA ALA A 149 -0.90 9.18 2.02
C ALA A 149 -2.43 9.34 2.03
N GLY A 150 -3.07 9.29 3.20
CA GLY A 150 -4.50 9.48 3.40
C GLY A 150 -5.30 8.19 3.45
N LEU A 151 -4.65 7.03 3.54
CA LEU A 151 -5.35 5.78 3.80
C LEU A 151 -5.66 5.62 5.28
N THR A 152 -6.60 4.72 5.56
CA THR A 152 -6.95 4.29 6.91
C THR A 152 -6.71 2.80 7.06
N LEU A 153 -6.04 2.36 8.13
CA LEU A 153 -5.92 0.94 8.46
C LEU A 153 -7.27 0.44 8.99
N ARG A 154 -7.81 -0.61 8.35
CA ARG A 154 -9.15 -1.14 8.61
C ARG A 154 -9.16 -2.56 9.15
N ALA A 155 -8.09 -3.32 8.94
CA ALA A 155 -7.97 -4.65 9.49
C ALA A 155 -6.50 -5.10 9.55
N VAL A 156 -6.25 -6.03 10.46
CA VAL A 156 -5.11 -6.95 10.43
C VAL A 156 -5.69 -8.34 10.53
N ARG A 157 -5.50 -9.20 9.52
CA ARG A 157 -6.09 -10.54 9.52
C ARG A 157 -5.30 -11.54 8.64
N PRO A 158 -5.38 -12.84 8.93
CA PRO A 158 -4.76 -13.86 8.09
C PRO A 158 -5.44 -13.93 6.71
N MET A 159 -4.66 -13.74 5.65
CA MET A 159 -5.08 -13.95 4.26
C MET A 159 -3.84 -14.08 3.34
N ALA A 160 -4.00 -14.72 2.17
CA ALA A 160 -2.92 -14.87 1.20
C ALA A 160 -1.60 -15.44 1.81
N GLY A 161 -1.70 -16.30 2.82
CA GLY A 161 -0.55 -16.94 3.48
C GLY A 161 0.16 -16.11 4.55
N ALA A 162 -0.31 -14.90 4.88
CA ALA A 162 0.30 -14.04 5.90
C ALA A 162 -0.76 -13.29 6.73
N ASN A 163 -0.36 -12.67 7.84
CA ASN A 163 -1.18 -11.65 8.46
C ASN A 163 -1.07 -10.38 7.63
N MET A 164 -2.16 -9.90 7.04
CA MET A 164 -2.17 -8.73 6.18
C MET A 164 -2.80 -7.55 6.88
N MET A 165 -2.11 -6.41 6.84
CA MET A 165 -2.72 -5.12 7.11
C MET A 165 -3.50 -4.69 5.87
N VAL A 166 -4.75 -4.28 6.07
CA VAL A 166 -5.65 -3.84 5.00
C VAL A 166 -6.01 -2.38 5.20
N PHE A 167 -5.66 -1.56 4.22
CA PHE A 167 -5.88 -0.13 4.20
C PHE A 167 -6.96 0.26 3.21
N SER A 168 -7.77 1.25 3.55
CA SER A 168 -8.80 1.80 2.67
C SER A 168 -8.46 3.24 2.28
N ALA A 169 -8.61 3.56 0.99
CA ALA A 169 -8.59 4.94 0.51
C ALA A 169 -9.82 5.75 0.99
N ARG A 170 -10.87 5.07 1.48
CA ARG A 170 -12.04 5.74 2.04
C ARG A 170 -11.71 6.24 3.45
N GLY A 171 -11.76 7.56 3.62
CA GLY A 171 -11.56 8.20 4.91
C GLY A 171 -12.63 7.80 5.95
N LEU A 172 -12.40 8.19 7.21
CA LEU A 172 -13.37 8.00 8.29
C LEU A 172 -14.39 9.15 8.24
N PRO A 173 -15.64 8.91 7.81
CA PRO A 173 -16.60 9.98 7.58
C PRO A 173 -17.04 10.68 8.88
N HIS A 174 -16.92 10.02 10.03
CA HIS A 174 -17.31 10.56 11.32
C HIS A 174 -16.23 10.26 12.38
N TRP A 175 -15.65 11.33 12.94
CA TRP A 175 -14.69 11.26 14.03
C TRP A 175 -15.48 11.22 15.34
N ARG A 176 -15.42 10.09 16.05
CA ARG A 176 -16.00 9.95 17.40
C ARG A 176 -14.99 9.31 18.34
N GLU A 177 -14.84 9.88 19.53
CA GLU A 177 -14.00 9.37 20.60
C GLU A 177 -14.62 8.08 21.17
N PRO A 178 -13.85 6.98 21.25
CA PRO A 178 -12.69 6.91 22.14
C PRO A 178 -11.34 6.69 21.43
N TYR A 179 -10.33 7.33 21.99
CA TYR A 179 -8.93 7.30 21.58
C TYR A 179 -8.20 6.21 22.36
N ARG A 180 -7.64 5.23 21.65
CA ARG A 180 -6.69 4.26 22.23
C ARG A 180 -5.41 4.27 21.42
N HIS A 181 -4.29 4.30 22.12
CA HIS A 181 -2.99 4.02 21.53
C HIS A 181 -2.76 2.52 21.55
N LEU A 182 -2.33 1.96 20.44
CA LEU A 182 -1.78 0.60 20.38
C LEU A 182 -0.54 0.61 19.49
N HIS A 183 0.37 -0.32 19.72
CA HIS A 183 1.46 -0.59 18.77
C HIS A 183 0.98 -1.49 17.64
N LEU A 184 1.72 -1.51 16.54
CA LEU A 184 1.36 -2.33 15.37
C LEU A 184 1.35 -3.83 15.68
N ASN A 185 2.22 -4.27 16.60
CA ASN A 185 2.31 -5.65 17.07
C ASN A 185 1.40 -5.96 18.29
N ASP A 186 0.55 -5.02 18.71
CA ASP A 186 -0.33 -5.24 19.86
C ASP A 186 -1.37 -6.33 19.55
N PRO A 187 -1.47 -7.40 20.37
CA PRO A 187 -2.39 -8.51 20.12
C PRO A 187 -3.87 -8.12 20.17
N ALA A 188 -4.21 -6.96 20.75
CA ALA A 188 -5.57 -6.42 20.75
C ALA A 188 -5.95 -5.71 19.44
N LEU A 189 -4.98 -5.26 18.63
CA LEU A 189 -5.22 -4.47 17.42
C LEU A 189 -6.18 -5.15 16.44
N PRO A 190 -6.00 -6.43 16.04
CA PRO A 190 -6.94 -7.10 15.13
C PRO A 190 -8.39 -7.07 15.63
N ARG A 191 -8.59 -7.37 16.92
CA ARG A 191 -9.92 -7.41 17.55
C ARG A 191 -10.56 -6.04 17.63
N MET A 192 -9.77 -4.98 17.80
CA MET A 192 -10.28 -3.61 17.80
C MET A 192 -10.75 -3.23 16.39
N LEU A 193 -9.94 -3.50 15.37
CA LEU A 193 -10.30 -3.21 13.98
C LEU A 193 -11.57 -3.97 13.54
N GLU A 194 -11.72 -5.23 13.95
CA GLU A 194 -12.94 -6.03 13.71
C GLU A 194 -14.20 -5.43 14.36
N ARG A 195 -14.07 -4.73 15.48
CA ARG A 195 -15.17 -4.04 16.16
C ARG A 195 -15.55 -2.71 15.51
N GLY A 196 -15.00 -2.40 14.34
CA GLY A 196 -15.23 -1.16 13.63
C GLY A 196 -14.37 -0.01 14.12
N TYR A 197 -13.21 -0.29 14.73
CA TYR A 197 -12.19 0.75 14.89
C TYR A 197 -11.36 0.85 13.61
N ALA A 198 -10.75 2.01 13.40
CA ALA A 198 -9.81 2.25 12.33
C ALA A 198 -8.68 3.16 12.81
N VAL A 199 -7.55 3.11 12.12
CA VAL A 199 -6.42 4.00 12.36
C VAL A 199 -6.27 4.92 11.16
N GLY A 200 -6.30 6.22 11.40
CA GLY A 200 -6.03 7.24 10.38
C GLY A 200 -4.89 8.18 10.77
N ASP A 201 -4.26 7.94 11.92
CA ASP A 201 -3.30 8.84 12.55
C ASP A 201 -2.33 8.03 13.43
N PHE A 202 -1.15 8.57 13.68
CA PHE A 202 -0.09 7.87 14.40
C PHE A 202 0.93 8.81 15.04
N GLY A 203 1.71 8.28 15.98
CA GLY A 203 2.86 8.92 16.59
C GLY A 203 4.04 7.97 16.71
N TRP A 204 5.14 8.46 17.29
CA TRP A 204 6.33 7.66 17.60
C TRP A 204 6.62 7.75 19.09
N GLY A 205 6.77 6.59 19.72
CA GLY A 205 7.08 6.46 21.14
C GLY A 205 8.27 5.52 21.37
N PRO A 206 8.66 5.30 22.64
CA PRO A 206 9.78 4.43 23.00
C PRO A 206 9.64 2.98 22.50
N GLY A 207 8.40 2.52 22.24
CA GLY A 207 8.07 1.19 21.74
C GLY A 207 7.92 1.08 20.22
N GLY A 208 8.24 2.13 19.47
CA GLY A 208 8.02 2.19 18.02
C GLY A 208 6.79 3.00 17.63
N MET A 209 6.14 2.62 16.55
CA MET A 209 4.97 3.33 16.03
C MET A 209 3.77 3.17 16.97
N GLU A 210 3.13 4.28 17.31
CA GLU A 210 1.90 4.31 18.09
C GLU A 210 0.71 4.64 17.18
N LEU A 211 -0.24 3.73 17.10
CA LEU A 211 -1.45 3.84 16.31
C LEU A 211 -2.56 4.49 17.12
N VAL A 212 -3.20 5.49 16.53
CA VAL A 212 -4.38 6.14 17.10
C VAL A 212 -5.64 5.46 16.59
N LEU A 213 -6.27 4.65 17.43
CA LEU A 213 -7.53 3.97 17.09
C LEU A 213 -8.73 4.87 17.35
N ARG A 214 -9.69 4.85 16.42
CA ARG A 214 -10.95 5.60 16.48
C ARG A 214 -12.12 4.75 16.01
N SER A 215 -13.31 4.99 16.57
CA SER A 215 -14.53 4.30 16.11
C SER A 215 -14.93 4.79 14.73
N SER A 216 -15.28 3.88 13.82
CA SER A 216 -15.77 4.19 12.47
C SER A 216 -17.30 4.26 12.37
N SER A 217 -17.99 4.51 13.49
CA SER A 217 -19.47 4.52 13.60
C SER A 217 -20.15 5.75 12.98
#